data_AF-A0A9X5XM79-F1
#
_entry.id   AF-A0A9X5XM79-F1
#
_cell.length_a   1.000
_cell.length_b   1.000
_cell.length_c   1.000
_cell.angle_alpha   90.00
_cell.angle_beta   90.00
_cell.angle_gamma   90.00
#
_symmetry.space_group_name_H-M   'P 1'
#
loop_
_entity.id
_entity.type
_entity.pdbx_description
1 polymer ?
#
loop_
_entity_poly.entity_id
_entity_poly.type
_entity_poly.pdbx_seq_one_letter_code
_entity_poly.pdbx_strand_id
1 'polypeptide(L)'
;ALDRAPRTLPLDLLPGRRVTLTEPWRDPPALDAVDVRLTVTAAGGARATASASVRFVPWGALAATVGAGLAALGAWWGVRRHRRRTTDGGTSERPRTEVEWTGAVS
;
A
#
# COMPACT_ATOMS: atom_id res chain seq x y z
N ALA A 1 9.71 -4.37 25.18
CA ALA A 1 10.84 -3.43 25.02
C ALA A 1 11.86 -4.07 24.09
N LEU A 2 12.42 -3.30 23.14
CA LEU A 2 13.39 -3.82 22.17
C LEU A 2 14.80 -4.03 22.78
N ASP A 3 14.99 -3.54 24.01
CA ASP A 3 16.22 -3.75 24.76
C ASP A 3 16.22 -5.15 25.38
N ARG A 4 17.21 -5.98 25.03
CA ARG A 4 17.37 -7.35 25.52
C ARG A 4 18.67 -7.46 26.30
N ALA A 5 18.63 -8.26 27.36
CA ALA A 5 19.82 -8.54 28.15
C ALA A 5 20.93 -9.13 27.26
N PRO A 6 22.20 -8.72 27.45
CA PRO A 6 23.33 -9.34 26.78
C PRO A 6 23.37 -10.85 27.05
N ARG A 7 23.69 -11.63 26.02
CA ARG A 7 23.87 -13.09 26.13
C ARG A 7 25.13 -13.52 25.38
N THR A 8 25.81 -14.53 25.92
CA THR A 8 26.97 -15.13 25.26
C THR A 8 26.50 -15.89 24.02
N LEU A 9 27.16 -15.65 22.90
CA LEU A 9 26.95 -16.39 21.66
C LEU A 9 27.98 -17.53 21.60
N PRO A 10 27.56 -18.79 21.40
CA PRO A 10 28.47 -19.93 21.33
C PRO A 10 29.12 -20.02 19.94
N LEU A 11 29.81 -18.97 19.53
CA LEU A 11 30.49 -18.89 18.24
C LEU A 11 31.84 -18.20 18.40
N ASP A 12 32.85 -18.72 17.70
CA ASP A 12 34.19 -18.14 17.64
C ASP A 12 34.41 -17.52 16.25
N LEU A 13 34.89 -16.28 16.21
CA LEU A 13 35.10 -15.52 14.99
C LEU A 13 36.58 -15.28 14.77
N LEU A 14 37.13 -15.97 13.78
CA LEU A 14 38.48 -15.67 13.30
C LEU A 14 38.52 -14.26 12.67
N PRO A 15 39.68 -13.60 12.69
CA PRO A 15 39.88 -12.34 11.99
C PRO A 15 39.43 -12.42 10.53
N GLY A 16 38.66 -11.43 10.07
CA GLY A 16 38.14 -11.36 8.70
C GLY A 16 36.90 -12.22 8.39
N ARG A 17 36.43 -13.05 9.33
CA ARG A 17 35.19 -13.82 9.16
C ARG A 17 33.95 -12.95 9.42
N ARG A 18 32.86 -13.25 8.71
CA ARG A 18 31.53 -12.70 8.95
C ARG A 18 30.53 -13.83 9.15
N VAL A 19 29.56 -13.62 10.02
CA VAL A 19 28.42 -14.52 10.24
C VAL A 19 27.14 -13.70 10.25
N THR A 20 26.05 -14.31 9.79
CA THR A 20 24.71 -13.70 9.82
C THR A 20 23.92 -14.34 10.95
N LEU A 21 23.33 -13.51 11.81
CA LEU A 21 22.44 -13.94 12.88
C LEU A 21 21.04 -13.41 12.59
N THR A 22 20.07 -14.32 12.54
CA THR A 22 18.65 -13.99 12.42
C THR A 22 18.01 -14.10 13.78
N GLU A 23 17.36 -13.03 14.22
CA GLU A 23 16.66 -13.02 15.50
C GLU A 23 15.18 -12.72 15.30
N PRO A 24 14.27 -13.66 15.64
CA PRO A 24 12.84 -13.46 15.48
C PRO A 24 12.30 -12.47 16.51
N TRP A 25 11.34 -11.64 16.09
CA TRP A 25 10.66 -10.68 16.95
C TRP A 25 9.23 -11.19 17.16
N ARG A 26 8.88 -11.58 18.39
CA ARG A 26 7.54 -12.09 18.69
C ARG A 26 6.46 -11.02 18.56
N ASP A 27 6.78 -9.81 19.03
CA ASP A 27 5.88 -8.66 19.00
C ASP A 27 6.54 -7.51 18.23
N PRO A 28 6.57 -7.57 16.88
CA PRO A 28 7.10 -6.47 16.08
C PRO A 28 6.23 -5.22 16.28
N PRO A 29 6.84 -4.03 16.37
CA PRO A 29 6.10 -2.80 16.60
C PRO A 29 5.18 -2.50 15.40
N ALA A 30 3.92 -2.18 15.70
CA ALA A 30 2.96 -1.77 14.68
C ALA A 30 3.18 -0.28 14.36
N LEU A 31 3.38 0.04 13.07
CA LEU A 31 3.43 1.42 12.57
C LEU A 31 4.55 2.29 13.15
N ASP A 32 5.78 1.77 13.19
CA ASP A 32 6.91 2.54 13.73
C ASP A 32 8.16 2.48 12.84
N ALA A 33 8.95 3.55 12.90
CA ALA A 33 10.31 3.60 12.41
C ALA A 33 11.24 3.25 13.57
N VAL A 34 11.95 2.14 13.44
CA VAL A 34 12.76 1.59 14.51
C VAL A 34 14.23 1.66 14.14
N ASP A 35 15.04 2.20 15.05
CA ASP A 35 16.49 2.11 15.01
C ASP A 35 16.97 0.95 15.88
N VAL A 36 17.68 0.02 15.26
CA VAL A 36 18.29 -1.14 15.93
C VAL A 36 19.77 -0.88 16.09
N ARG A 37 20.29 -1.01 17.31
CA ARG A 37 21.72 -0.92 17.62
C ARG A 37 22.23 -2.23 18.20
N LEU A 38 23.19 -2.84 17.52
CA LEU A 38 23.88 -4.04 17.96
C LEU A 38 25.24 -3.66 18.54
N THR A 39 25.49 -4.08 19.78
CA THR A 39 26.83 -4.03 20.40
C THR A 39 27.32 -5.45 20.57
N VAL A 40 28.51 -5.74 20.04
CA VAL A 40 29.20 -7.01 20.22
C VAL A 40 30.44 -6.75 21.04
N THR A 41 30.68 -7.60 22.04
CA THR A 41 31.89 -7.58 22.88
C THR A 41 32.50 -8.97 22.90
N ALA A 42 33.83 -9.05 22.91
CA ALA A 42 34.56 -10.28 23.13
C ALA A 42 35.60 -10.11 24.24
N ALA A 43 36.06 -11.24 24.78
CA ALA A 43 37.15 -11.25 25.76
C ALA A 43 38.40 -10.57 25.20
N GLY A 44 39.19 -9.93 26.07
CA GLY A 44 40.35 -9.13 25.64
C GLY A 44 40.00 -7.70 25.19
N GLY A 45 38.76 -7.25 25.42
CA GLY A 45 38.35 -5.85 25.23
C GLY A 45 37.88 -5.48 23.82
N ALA A 46 37.78 -6.45 22.91
CA ALA A 46 37.26 -6.20 21.57
C ALA A 46 35.77 -5.81 21.63
N ARG A 47 35.40 -4.74 20.91
CA ARG A 47 34.03 -4.22 20.84
C ARG A 47 33.71 -3.74 19.43
N ALA A 48 32.52 -4.04 18.96
CA ALA A 48 31.97 -3.50 17.71
C ALA A 48 30.54 -3.01 17.93
N THR A 49 30.17 -1.94 17.23
CA THR A 49 28.80 -1.40 17.28
C THR A 49 28.30 -1.19 15.86
N ALA A 50 27.06 -1.58 15.58
CA ALA A 50 26.41 -1.37 14.28
C ALA A 50 24.96 -0.93 14.49
N SER A 51 24.45 -0.12 13.57
CA SER A 51 23.06 0.35 13.61
C SER A 51 22.35 0.13 12.28
N ALA A 52 21.05 -0.15 12.33
CA ALA A 52 20.19 -0.30 11.16
C ALA A 52 18.79 0.26 11.46
N SER A 53 18.18 0.91 10.47
CA SER A 53 16.84 1.46 10.59
C SER A 53 15.84 0.69 9.72
N VAL A 54 14.63 0.48 10.22
CA VAL A 54 13.56 -0.22 9.51
C VAL A 54 12.21 0.44 9.79
N ARG A 55 11.33 0.48 8.79
CA ARG A 55 9.96 0.99 8.94
C ARG A 55 8.96 -0.13 8.79
N PHE A 56 8.14 -0.32 9.81
CA PHE A 56 7.07 -1.32 9.83
C PHE A 56 5.74 -0.69 9.37
N VAL A 57 5.64 -0.42 8.08
CA VAL A 57 4.45 0.17 7.46
C VAL A 57 3.56 -0.92 6.85
N PRO A 58 2.26 -1.02 7.19
CA PRO A 58 1.33 -1.96 6.60
C PRO A 58 0.90 -1.46 5.21
N TRP A 59 1.80 -1.60 4.23
CA TRP A 59 1.60 -1.12 2.85
C TRP A 59 0.30 -1.61 2.23
N GLY A 60 -0.12 -2.85 2.51
CA GLY A 60 -1.38 -3.39 2.02
C GLY A 60 -2.61 -2.62 2.52
N ALA A 61 -2.64 -2.26 3.81
CA ALA A 61 -3.73 -1.46 4.38
C ALA A 61 -3.74 -0.04 3.82
N LEU A 62 -2.56 0.57 3.65
CA LEU A 62 -2.44 1.89 3.00
C LEU A 62 -2.89 1.85 1.54
N ALA A 63 -2.45 0.88 0.76
CA ALA A 63 -2.84 0.74 -0.64
C ALA A 63 -4.36 0.50 -0.79
N ALA A 64 -4.93 -0.36 0.07
CA ALA A 64 -6.36 -0.64 0.06
C ALA A 64 -7.20 0.60 0.41
N THR A 65 -6.80 1.35 1.44
CA THR A 65 -7.51 2.57 1.86
C THR A 65 -7.45 3.66 0.79
N VAL A 66 -6.28 3.90 0.21
CA VAL A 66 -6.10 4.86 -0.90
C VAL A 66 -6.90 4.42 -2.13
N GLY A 67 -6.80 3.15 -2.51
CA GLY A 67 -7.52 2.59 -3.66
C GLY A 67 -9.03 2.69 -3.51
N ALA A 68 -9.57 2.35 -2.34
CA ALA A 68 -11.00 2.48 -2.04
C ALA A 68 -11.48 3.95 -2.12
N GLY A 69 -10.69 4.88 -1.60
CA GLY A 69 -10.99 6.31 -1.70
C GLY A 69 -11.07 6.80 -3.14
N LEU A 70 -10.07 6.45 -3.96
CA LEU A 70 -10.05 6.80 -5.40
C LEU A 70 -11.21 6.17 -6.17
N ALA A 71 -11.54 4.90 -5.88
CA ALA A 71 -12.67 4.22 -6.49
C ALA A 71 -14.01 4.90 -6.14
N ALA A 72 -14.19 5.29 -4.87
CA ALA A 72 -15.39 5.99 -4.42
C ALA A 72 -15.51 7.38 -5.09
N LEU A 73 -14.42 8.14 -5.15
CA LEU A 73 -14.35 9.42 -5.86
C LEU A 73 -14.69 9.26 -7.34
N GLY A 74 -14.10 8.26 -8.01
CA GLY A 74 -14.37 7.96 -9.42
C GLY A 74 -15.82 7.58 -9.68
N ALA A 75 -16.40 6.71 -8.85
CA ALA A 75 -17.80 6.32 -8.94
C ALA A 75 -18.74 7.52 -8.74
N TRP A 76 -18.49 8.35 -7.72
CA TRP A 76 -19.27 9.55 -7.46
C TRP A 76 -19.23 10.53 -8.64
N TRP A 77 -18.04 10.74 -9.21
CA TRP A 77 -17.87 11.63 -10.37
C TRP A 77 -18.55 11.07 -11.62
N GLY A 78 -18.47 9.76 -11.85
CA GLY A 78 -19.17 9.05 -12.93
C GLY A 78 -20.68 9.21 -12.83
N VAL A 79 -21.28 8.95 -11.65
CA VAL A 79 -22.72 9.12 -11.40
C VAL A 79 -23.14 10.58 -11.60
N ARG A 80 -22.37 11.55 -11.07
CA ARG A 80 -22.64 12.98 -11.25
C ARG A 80 -22.64 13.39 -12.72
N ARG A 81 -21.70 12.87 -13.52
CA ARG A 81 -21.61 13.15 -14.96
C ARG A 81 -22.75 12.51 -15.74
N HIS A 82 -23.15 11.29 -15.39
CA HIS A 82 -24.27 10.60 -16.03
C HIS A 82 -25.59 11.33 -15.78
N ARG A 83 -25.85 11.78 -14.55
CA ARG A 83 -27.06 12.53 -14.19
C ARG A 83 -27.19 13.87 -14.93
N ARG A 84 -26.06 14.54 -15.21
CA ARG A 84 -26.05 15.77 -16.02
C ARG A 84 -26.42 15.50 -17.49
N ARG A 85 -26.00 14.37 -18.04
CA ARG A 85 -26.28 14.00 -19.44
C ARG A 85 -27.72 13.54 -19.70
N THR A 86 -28.36 12.91 -18.71
CA THR A 86 -29.76 12.47 -18.85
C THR A 86 -30.78 13.61 -18.75
N THR A 87 -30.38 14.79 -18.25
CA THR A 87 -31.28 15.96 -18.21
C THR A 87 -31.33 16.69 -19.56
N ASP A 88 -30.26 16.63 -20.37
CA ASP A 88 -30.22 17.21 -21.72
C ASP A 88 -30.82 16.32 -22.83
N GLY A 89 -31.16 15.06 -22.53
CA GLY A 89 -31.70 14.09 -23.51
C GLY A 89 -33.21 14.08 -23.68
N GLY A 90 -33.94 14.98 -23.00
CA GLY A 90 -35.41 15.00 -22.95
C GLY A 90 -36.12 15.53 -24.21
N THR A 91 -35.39 16.05 -25.20
CA THR A 91 -35.97 16.55 -26.45
C THR A 91 -35.34 15.85 -27.64
N SER A 92 -35.60 14.55 -27.80
CA SER A 92 -35.62 13.93 -29.12
C SER A 92 -37.09 13.78 -29.52
N GLU A 93 -37.62 14.90 -29.99
CA GLU A 93 -38.83 14.96 -30.79
C GLU A 93 -38.67 13.96 -31.94
N ARG A 94 -39.47 12.89 -31.91
CA ARG A 94 -39.56 11.91 -33.00
C ARG A 94 -39.95 12.66 -34.27
N PRO A 95 -39.17 12.64 -35.37
CA PRO A 95 -39.73 13.01 -36.66
C PRO A 95 -40.74 11.92 -37.02
N ARG A 96 -42.00 12.33 -36.97
CA ARG A 96 -43.19 11.62 -37.40
C ARG A 96 -42.91 11.00 -38.77
N THR A 97 -42.94 9.67 -38.84
CA THR A 97 -43.11 8.93 -40.08
C THR A 97 -44.49 9.27 -40.66
N GLU A 98 -44.54 10.34 -41.45
CA GLU A 98 -45.65 10.61 -42.38
C GLU A 98 -45.41 9.71 -43.60
N VAL A 99 -45.98 8.52 -43.53
CA VAL A 99 -46.09 7.59 -44.66
C VAL A 99 -47.24 8.11 -45.52
N GLU A 100 -46.98 9.06 -46.41
CA GLU A 100 -47.98 9.44 -47.42
C GLU A 100 -47.86 8.50 -48.61
N TRP A 101 -48.55 7.37 -48.46
CA TRP A 101 -48.95 6.49 -49.53
C TRP A 101 -50.20 7.11 -50.17
N THR A 102 -50.03 7.83 -51.28
CA THR A 102 -51.17 8.19 -52.13
C THR A 102 -50.84 7.88 -53.57
N GLY A 103 -50.96 6.60 -53.91
CA GLY A 103 -51.35 6.22 -55.25
C GLY A 103 -52.84 6.50 -55.41
N ALA A 104 -53.22 7.36 -56.35
CA ALA A 104 -54.57 7.46 -56.87
C ALA A 104 -54.53 8.02 -58.31
N VAL A 105 -54.75 7.11 -59.26
CA VAL A 105 -55.48 7.24 -60.53
C VAL A 105 -55.62 8.64 -61.17
N SER A 106 -55.06 8.80 -62.38
CA SER A 106 -55.79 8.98 -63.65
C SER A 106 -54.85 9.42 -64.78
#